data_AF-A0A3B1E486-F1
#
_entry.id   AF-A0A3B1E486-F1
#
_cell.length_a   1.000
_cell.length_b   1.000
_cell.length_c   1.000
_cell.angle_alpha   90.00
_cell.angle_beta   90.00
_cell.angle_gamma   90.00
#
_symmetry.space_group_name_H-M   'P 1'
#
loop_
_entity.id
_entity.type
_entity.pdbx_description
1 polymer ?
#
loop_
_entity_poly.entity_id
_entity_poly.type
_entity_poly.pdbx_seq_one_letter_code
_entity_poly.pdbx_strand_id
1 'polypeptide(L)'
;MKLSGFVIVACVGLAASAQAQVARSSNNAPQQAEQYQEIPGSMEFSGRLIVRPLQFEALAERGLQQAEIEATIRQAKALLANYEEHWYEPLVDHHVIIVPEGETENSLIAKLMATGLYHFAEPDWTLYPIANCPDDPRLGNQWHHNSNRMASCEAWDIHTGTPAVTVGICDTGIQTNHPDLQLHRKEGYNAVNRVWENDGGNIGAVHPHGTQTTGCAAANGDNNTGVAGVGWNLSHRMMRVSNSSGGSSSLSTLTHAALTSIQAGDKVANVSYSGVNSGSIRSTATQIKNLGGLLVWAAGNGSENWNWGDRDADDVIVVGATTVNDTRSS
;
A
#
# COMPACT_ATOMS: atom_id res chain seq x y z
N MET A 1 -3.72 -27.94 -11.32
CA MET A 1 -3.10 -26.60 -11.54
C MET A 1 -3.84 -25.65 -10.60
N LYS A 2 -3.22 -25.27 -9.48
CA LYS A 2 -3.86 -24.51 -8.40
C LYS A 2 -3.97 -23.04 -8.81
N LEU A 3 -5.16 -22.46 -8.75
CA LEU A 3 -5.40 -21.02 -8.93
C LEU A 3 -5.96 -20.47 -7.61
N SER A 4 -5.22 -19.50 -7.08
CA SER A 4 -5.38 -18.83 -5.79
C SER A 4 -6.61 -17.93 -5.78
N GLY A 5 -7.36 -17.93 -4.67
CA GLY A 5 -8.56 -17.12 -4.49
C GLY A 5 -8.25 -15.64 -4.27
N PHE A 6 -9.06 -14.77 -4.88
CA PHE A 6 -9.10 -13.33 -4.63
C PHE A 6 -10.34 -13.00 -3.80
N VAL A 7 -10.19 -12.18 -2.77
CA VAL A 7 -11.25 -11.67 -1.88
C VAL A 7 -11.45 -10.18 -2.17
N ILE A 8 -12.69 -9.74 -2.41
CA ILE A 8 -13.09 -8.32 -2.56
C ILE A 8 -14.40 -8.11 -1.80
N VAL A 9 -14.47 -7.11 -0.91
CA VAL A 9 -15.69 -6.74 -0.13
C VAL A 9 -15.80 -5.20 0.00
N ALA A 10 -17.04 -4.67 -0.09
CA ALA A 10 -17.40 -3.24 0.04
C ALA A 10 -17.77 -2.86 1.49
N CYS A 11 -17.46 -1.64 1.95
CA CYS A 11 -17.76 -1.18 3.32
C CYS A 11 -18.15 0.31 3.43
N VAL A 12 -19.05 0.65 4.38
CA VAL A 12 -19.68 1.97 4.60
C VAL A 12 -19.09 2.63 5.86
N GLY A 13 -18.74 3.93 5.83
CA GLY A 13 -18.05 4.63 6.94
C GLY A 13 -18.68 5.94 7.42
N LEU A 14 -18.68 6.14 8.75
CA LEU A 14 -19.07 7.36 9.49
C LEU A 14 -17.82 8.11 9.99
N ALA A 15 -17.82 9.45 9.93
CA ALA A 15 -16.65 10.31 10.11
C ALA A 15 -16.60 11.04 11.47
N ALA A 16 -15.38 11.30 11.98
CA ALA A 16 -15.09 12.35 12.97
C ALA A 16 -13.66 12.88 12.81
N SER A 17 -13.49 14.19 12.97
CA SER A 17 -12.28 14.99 12.65
C SER A 17 -11.49 15.39 13.91
N ALA A 18 -10.15 15.42 13.85
CA ALA A 18 -9.33 16.22 14.77
C ALA A 18 -7.99 16.66 14.11
N GLN A 19 -7.62 17.93 14.34
CA GLN A 19 -6.50 18.66 13.75
C GLN A 19 -5.19 18.42 14.52
N ALA A 20 -4.05 18.41 13.81
CA ALA A 20 -2.70 18.35 14.38
C ALA A 20 -1.98 19.71 14.28
N GLN A 21 -1.20 20.06 15.30
CA GLN A 21 -0.14 21.07 15.21
C GLN A 21 1.15 20.49 15.81
N VAL A 22 2.24 20.52 15.04
CA VAL A 22 3.60 20.20 15.52
C VAL A 22 4.39 21.49 15.56
N ALA A 23 4.84 21.87 16.76
CA ALA A 23 5.78 22.96 16.96
C ALA A 23 7.22 22.43 16.95
N ARG A 24 8.10 23.04 16.14
CA ARG A 24 9.55 22.87 16.23
C ARG A 24 10.09 23.80 17.32
N SER A 25 10.83 23.27 18.29
CA SER A 25 11.67 24.10 19.17
C SER A 25 13.14 23.71 19.04
N SER A 26 13.94 24.67 18.63
CA SER A 26 15.41 24.67 18.65
C SER A 26 15.93 24.88 20.07
N ASN A 27 16.77 23.99 20.59
CA ASN A 27 17.58 24.26 21.78
C ASN A 27 19.00 23.67 21.62
N ASN A 28 19.99 24.58 21.58
CA ASN A 28 21.43 24.28 21.56
C ASN A 28 21.93 23.95 22.97
N ALA A 29 21.90 22.68 23.35
CA ALA A 29 22.77 22.11 24.39
C ALA A 29 23.80 21.19 23.71
N PRO A 30 25.02 20.96 24.26
CA PRO A 30 25.93 19.96 23.73
C PRO A 30 25.22 18.60 23.79
N GLN A 31 24.79 18.13 22.61
CA GLN A 31 24.08 16.88 22.44
C GLN A 31 25.01 15.78 22.96
N GLN A 32 24.60 15.10 24.05
CA GLN A 32 25.20 13.82 24.41
C GLN A 32 25.22 12.99 23.13
N ALA A 33 26.38 12.44 22.74
CA ALA A 33 26.48 11.57 21.57
C ALA A 33 25.31 10.58 21.63
N GLU A 34 24.41 10.67 20.66
CA GLU A 34 23.18 9.87 20.67
C GLU A 34 23.57 8.41 20.79
N GLN A 35 23.10 7.75 21.85
CA GLN A 35 23.34 6.33 22.02
C GLN A 35 22.53 5.60 20.96
N TYR A 36 23.18 4.66 20.28
CA TYR A 36 22.51 3.75 19.37
C TYR A 36 21.57 2.86 20.19
N GLN A 37 20.33 2.75 19.74
CA GLN A 37 19.29 1.97 20.41
C GLN A 37 18.66 0.99 19.41
N GLU A 38 18.61 -0.27 19.80
CA GLU A 38 17.89 -1.31 19.05
C GLU A 38 16.39 -1.01 18.95
N ILE A 39 15.83 -1.33 17.80
CA ILE A 39 14.39 -1.29 17.53
C ILE A 39 13.97 -2.72 17.10
N PRO A 40 13.34 -3.50 18.00
CA PRO A 40 12.90 -4.85 17.69
C PRO A 40 12.05 -4.92 16.41
N GLY A 41 12.37 -5.86 15.52
CA GLY A 41 11.69 -6.07 14.24
C GLY A 41 11.97 -5.03 13.15
N SER A 42 12.92 -4.11 13.37
CA SER A 42 13.30 -3.09 12.38
C SER A 42 14.81 -2.95 12.24
N MET A 43 15.51 -2.77 13.36
CA MET A 43 16.94 -2.53 13.42
C MET A 43 17.48 -3.13 14.72
N GLU A 44 17.96 -4.37 14.65
CA GLU A 44 18.41 -5.15 15.82
C GLU A 44 19.93 -5.31 15.80
N PHE A 45 20.58 -5.24 16.96
CA PHE A 45 22.03 -5.27 17.03
C PHE A 45 22.55 -6.66 16.69
N SER A 46 23.48 -6.76 15.74
CA SER A 46 24.05 -8.05 15.34
C SER A 46 25.14 -8.58 16.29
N GLY A 47 25.56 -7.79 17.27
CA GLY A 47 26.75 -8.07 18.09
C GLY A 47 28.07 -7.57 17.49
N ARG A 48 28.03 -6.77 16.40
CA ARG A 48 29.21 -6.34 15.64
C ARG A 48 29.17 -4.84 15.34
N LEU A 49 30.33 -4.24 15.09
CA LEU A 49 30.45 -2.87 14.60
C LEU A 49 30.99 -2.84 13.18
N ILE A 50 30.54 -1.86 12.40
CA ILE A 50 31.19 -1.41 11.18
C ILE A 50 32.07 -0.22 11.55
N VAL A 51 33.38 -0.34 11.32
CA VAL A 51 34.36 0.67 11.66
C VAL A 51 35.14 1.08 10.42
N ARG A 52 35.27 2.39 10.21
CA ARG A 52 36.02 2.96 9.10
C ARG A 52 37.12 3.90 9.59
N PRO A 53 38.41 3.60 9.36
CA PRO A 53 39.51 4.54 9.60
C PRO A 53 39.35 5.85 8.83
N LEU A 54 39.97 6.92 9.31
CA LEU A 54 40.09 8.14 8.53
C LEU A 54 40.88 7.88 7.23
N GLN A 55 40.32 8.37 6.13
CA GLN A 55 40.90 8.19 4.81
C GLN A 55 41.98 9.24 4.53
N PHE A 56 42.79 8.97 3.51
CA PHE A 56 43.91 9.83 3.14
C PHE A 56 43.49 11.29 2.97
N GLU A 57 42.40 11.53 2.23
CA GLU A 57 41.88 12.86 1.94
C GLU A 57 41.51 13.62 3.22
N ALA A 58 40.80 12.97 4.14
CA ALA A 58 40.37 13.57 5.40
C ALA A 58 41.55 13.92 6.33
N LEU A 59 42.66 13.18 6.24
CA LEU A 59 43.88 13.46 7.00
C LEU A 59 44.75 14.53 6.32
N ALA A 60 44.79 14.56 4.99
CA ALA A 60 45.45 15.59 4.21
C ALA A 60 44.80 16.98 4.41
N GLU A 61 43.46 17.03 4.49
CA GLU A 61 42.71 18.25 4.83
C GLU A 61 43.03 18.79 6.23
N ARG A 62 43.46 17.91 7.14
CA ARG A 62 43.96 18.30 8.47
C ARG A 62 45.41 18.81 8.45
N GLY A 63 46.03 18.88 7.27
CA GLY A 63 47.38 19.40 7.07
C GLY A 63 48.49 18.42 7.41
N LEU A 64 48.20 17.12 7.58
CA LEU A 64 49.21 16.10 7.83
C LEU A 64 50.04 15.83 6.57
N GLN A 65 51.33 15.57 6.76
CA GLN A 65 52.21 15.14 5.67
C GLN A 65 52.02 13.65 5.36
N GLN A 66 52.40 13.23 4.15
CA GLN A 66 52.26 11.84 3.66
C GLN A 66 52.67 10.78 4.70
N ALA A 67 53.85 10.94 5.32
CA ALA A 67 54.37 9.99 6.30
C ALA A 67 53.52 9.91 7.58
N GLU A 68 52.93 11.04 8.00
CA GLU A 68 52.04 11.13 9.18
C GLU A 68 50.66 10.53 8.87
N ILE A 69 50.15 10.75 7.67
CA ILE A 69 48.90 10.13 7.19
C ILE A 69 49.05 8.61 7.19
N GLU A 70 50.11 8.09 6.57
CA GLU A 70 50.38 6.65 6.53
C GLU A 70 50.59 6.07 7.93
N ALA A 71 51.26 6.80 8.83
CA ALA A 71 51.41 6.39 10.22
C ALA A 71 50.07 6.33 10.96
N THR A 72 49.19 7.32 10.73
CA THR A 72 47.84 7.38 11.32
C THR A 72 46.97 6.22 10.85
N ILE A 73 46.95 5.94 9.55
CA ILE A 73 46.21 4.81 8.97
C ILE A 73 46.76 3.48 9.50
N ARG A 74 48.09 3.31 9.58
CA ARG A 74 48.71 2.12 10.18
C ARG A 74 48.32 1.96 11.65
N GLN A 75 48.29 3.04 12.41
CA GLN A 75 47.90 3.03 13.82
C GLN A 75 46.42 2.62 13.99
N ALA A 76 45.52 3.16 13.15
CA ALA A 76 44.11 2.80 13.17
C ALA A 76 43.91 1.28 12.90
N LYS A 77 44.62 0.74 11.90
CA LYS A 77 44.58 -0.68 11.55
C LYS A 77 45.19 -1.56 12.64
N ALA A 78 46.29 -1.14 13.24
CA ALA A 78 46.90 -1.85 14.37
C ALA A 78 45.99 -1.88 15.61
N LEU A 79 45.19 -0.84 15.85
CA LEU A 79 44.25 -0.82 16.96
C LEU A 79 43.06 -1.75 16.71
N LEU A 80 42.53 -1.80 15.48
CA LEU A 80 41.48 -2.75 15.09
C LEU A 80 41.93 -4.21 15.17
N ALA A 81 43.21 -4.49 14.94
CA ALA A 81 43.77 -5.84 15.05
C ALA A 81 43.71 -6.45 16.47
N ASN A 82 43.35 -5.67 17.50
CA ASN A 82 43.09 -6.19 18.85
C ASN A 82 41.67 -6.75 19.03
N TYR A 83 40.81 -6.59 18.04
CA TYR A 83 39.44 -7.08 18.03
C TYR A 83 39.32 -8.25 17.06
N GLU A 84 38.36 -9.14 17.30
CA GLU A 84 38.04 -10.21 16.35
C GLU A 84 37.38 -9.58 15.11
N GLU A 85 38.08 -9.64 13.97
CA GLU A 85 37.56 -9.17 12.68
C GLU A 85 36.68 -10.27 12.06
N HIS A 86 35.41 -9.96 11.86
CA HIS A 86 34.49 -10.85 11.16
C HIS A 86 34.81 -10.88 9.65
N TRP A 87 34.91 -9.70 9.03
CA TRP A 87 35.43 -9.53 7.67
C TRP A 87 35.88 -8.08 7.42
N TYR A 88 36.55 -7.88 6.30
CA TYR A 88 36.99 -6.58 5.80
C TYR A 88 36.51 -6.38 4.36
N GLU A 89 35.89 -5.24 4.07
CA GLU A 89 35.47 -4.85 2.72
C GLU A 89 36.47 -3.84 2.13
N PRO A 90 37.39 -4.27 1.25
CA PRO A 90 38.51 -3.46 0.80
C PRO A 90 38.11 -2.26 -0.05
N LEU A 91 37.01 -2.33 -0.79
CA LEU A 91 36.60 -1.23 -1.67
C LEU A 91 36.14 0.00 -0.90
N VAL A 92 35.65 -0.21 0.32
CA VAL A 92 35.19 0.87 1.20
C VAL A 92 35.97 0.92 2.52
N ASP A 93 37.05 0.17 2.70
CA ASP A 93 37.86 0.18 3.95
C ASP A 93 37.00 0.02 5.21
N HIS A 94 35.97 -0.84 5.14
CA HIS A 94 35.10 -1.16 6.27
C HIS A 94 35.60 -2.40 6.97
N HIS A 95 35.93 -2.25 8.25
CA HIS A 95 36.25 -3.35 9.14
C HIS A 95 35.01 -3.72 9.94
N VAL A 96 34.54 -4.96 9.79
CA VAL A 96 33.46 -5.48 10.62
C VAL A 96 34.07 -6.25 11.78
N ILE A 97 33.94 -5.72 12.99
CA ILE A 97 34.54 -6.30 14.20
C ILE A 97 33.46 -6.79 15.16
N ILE A 98 33.73 -7.88 15.87
CA ILE A 98 32.84 -8.40 16.90
C ILE A 98 33.02 -7.56 18.18
N VAL A 99 31.91 -7.17 18.81
CA VAL A 99 31.97 -6.48 20.11
C VAL A 99 32.40 -7.49 21.19
N PRO A 100 33.50 -7.22 21.93
CA PRO A 100 33.98 -8.14 22.96
C PRO A 100 32.98 -8.35 24.10
N GLU A 101 33.02 -9.52 24.72
CA GLU A 101 32.24 -9.80 25.92
C GLU A 101 32.55 -8.77 27.02
N GLY A 102 31.49 -8.18 27.59
CA GLY A 102 31.60 -7.16 28.64
C GLY A 102 31.73 -5.71 28.14
N GLU A 103 31.83 -5.48 26.82
CA GLU A 103 31.63 -4.16 26.20
C GLU A 103 30.23 -4.08 25.55
N THR A 104 29.70 -2.86 25.37
CA THR A 104 28.53 -2.58 24.53
C THR A 104 28.95 -1.89 23.23
N GLU A 105 28.09 -1.90 22.22
CA GLU A 105 28.28 -1.15 20.98
C GLU A 105 28.57 0.32 21.27
N ASN A 106 27.77 0.94 22.14
CA ASN A 106 27.96 2.33 22.52
C ASN A 106 29.29 2.59 23.24
N SER A 107 29.73 1.69 24.13
CA SER A 107 31.01 1.85 24.85
C SER A 107 32.21 1.70 23.92
N LEU A 108 32.16 0.72 23.01
CA LEU A 108 33.25 0.45 22.09
C LEU A 108 33.34 1.54 21.01
N ILE A 109 32.21 2.00 20.49
CA ILE A 109 32.14 3.15 19.56
C ILE A 109 32.77 4.38 20.22
N ALA A 110 32.40 4.71 21.46
CA ALA A 110 32.97 5.86 22.17
C ALA A 110 34.49 5.73 22.33
N LYS A 111 34.99 4.54 22.67
CA LYS A 111 36.43 4.24 22.81
C LYS A 111 37.18 4.40 21.49
N LEU A 112 36.64 3.86 20.39
CA LEU A 112 37.24 3.99 19.06
C LEU A 112 37.24 5.45 18.59
N MET A 113 36.09 6.12 18.65
CA MET A 113 35.95 7.51 18.19
C MET A 113 36.80 8.50 19.00
N ALA A 114 36.99 8.26 20.31
CA ALA A 114 37.87 9.08 21.16
C ALA A 114 39.35 9.07 20.75
N THR A 115 39.80 8.08 19.97
CA THR A 115 41.17 8.05 19.44
C THR A 115 41.42 9.12 18.37
N GLY A 116 40.36 9.62 17.74
CA GLY A 116 40.45 10.54 16.60
C GLY A 116 40.98 9.89 15.31
N LEU A 117 41.11 8.55 15.28
CA LEU A 117 41.67 7.79 14.15
C LEU A 117 40.60 7.30 13.15
N TYR A 118 39.33 7.31 13.54
CA TYR A 118 38.22 6.75 12.76
C TYR A 118 37.30 7.84 12.22
N HIS A 119 36.80 7.62 11.00
CA HIS A 119 35.76 8.44 10.41
C HIS A 119 34.41 8.15 11.09
N PHE A 120 34.10 6.87 11.25
CA PHE A 120 32.95 6.41 12.03
C PHE A 120 33.22 5.02 12.63
N ALA A 121 32.48 4.74 13.69
CA ALA A 121 32.23 3.41 14.22
C ALA A 121 30.74 3.37 14.54
N GLU A 122 30.01 2.41 14.00
CA GLU A 122 28.57 2.29 14.18
C GLU A 122 28.15 0.82 14.31
N PRO A 123 26.98 0.51 14.89
CA PRO A 123 26.51 -0.85 14.98
C PRO A 123 26.24 -1.45 13.59
N ASP A 124 26.66 -2.70 13.39
CA ASP A 124 26.23 -3.53 12.27
C ASP A 124 24.81 -4.02 12.56
N TRP A 125 23.80 -3.35 12.00
CA TRP A 125 22.41 -3.66 12.28
C TRP A 125 21.91 -4.84 11.45
N THR A 126 21.18 -5.75 12.10
CA THR A 126 20.24 -6.64 11.42
C THR A 126 19.05 -5.80 10.98
N LEU A 127 18.93 -5.56 9.67
CA LEU A 127 17.85 -4.80 9.06
C LEU A 127 16.78 -5.73 8.50
N TYR A 128 15.52 -5.32 8.63
CA TYR A 128 14.38 -6.04 8.06
C TYR A 128 13.88 -5.36 6.78
N PRO A 129 13.30 -6.10 5.81
CA PRO A 129 12.67 -5.51 4.64
C PRO A 129 11.62 -4.47 5.05
N ILE A 130 11.64 -3.31 4.38
CA ILE A 130 10.66 -2.26 4.64
C ILE A 130 9.33 -2.73 4.03
N ALA A 131 8.39 -3.21 4.86
CA ALA A 131 7.02 -3.49 4.44
C ALA A 131 6.28 -2.16 4.33
N ASN A 132 6.20 -1.62 3.12
CA ASN A 132 5.57 -0.32 2.85
C ASN A 132 4.07 -0.53 2.62
N CYS A 133 3.30 -0.54 3.70
CA CYS A 133 1.92 -0.09 3.57
C CYS A 133 1.92 1.33 2.96
N PRO A 134 0.98 1.67 2.07
CA PRO A 134 0.83 3.00 1.50
C PRO A 134 0.81 4.11 2.56
N ASP A 135 1.36 5.28 2.23
CA ASP A 135 1.46 6.42 3.15
C ASP A 135 0.16 7.22 3.37
N ASP A 136 -0.98 6.69 2.90
CA ASP A 136 -2.27 7.36 2.92
C ASP A 136 -2.74 7.68 4.35
N PRO A 137 -3.03 8.96 4.68
CA PRO A 137 -3.29 9.39 6.06
C PRO A 137 -4.48 8.71 6.74
N ARG A 138 -5.43 8.13 5.98
CA ARG A 138 -6.59 7.42 6.53
C ARG A 138 -6.51 5.91 6.37
N LEU A 139 -5.39 5.34 5.91
CA LEU A 139 -5.21 3.90 5.81
C LEU A 139 -5.46 3.19 7.15
N GLY A 140 -5.02 3.78 8.27
CA GLY A 140 -5.28 3.26 9.62
C GLY A 140 -6.76 3.16 10.01
N ASN A 141 -7.67 3.86 9.32
CA ASN A 141 -9.12 3.75 9.52
C ASN A 141 -9.75 2.62 8.70
N GLN A 142 -9.01 2.05 7.74
CA GLN A 142 -9.46 1.00 6.84
C GLN A 142 -9.15 -0.38 7.42
N TRP A 143 -9.84 -0.74 8.50
CA TRP A 143 -9.64 -1.99 9.24
C TRP A 143 -9.60 -3.26 8.37
N HIS A 144 -10.24 -3.24 7.19
CA HIS A 144 -10.28 -4.36 6.26
C HIS A 144 -8.91 -4.69 5.66
N HIS A 145 -7.97 -3.74 5.63
CA HIS A 145 -6.60 -3.97 5.14
C HIS A 145 -5.68 -4.67 6.14
N ASN A 146 -6.05 -4.74 7.42
CA ASN A 146 -5.22 -5.32 8.47
C ASN A 146 -4.82 -6.78 8.16
N SER A 147 -3.68 -7.21 8.70
CA SER A 147 -3.09 -8.55 8.50
C SER A 147 -4.00 -9.71 8.93
N ASN A 148 -4.91 -9.49 9.87
CA ASN A 148 -5.91 -10.47 10.28
C ASN A 148 -7.21 -10.42 9.46
N ARG A 149 -7.28 -9.59 8.42
CA ARG A 149 -8.40 -9.45 7.49
C ARG A 149 -7.93 -9.77 6.07
N MET A 150 -7.71 -8.76 5.23
CA MET A 150 -7.24 -9.00 3.87
C MET A 150 -5.71 -9.06 3.75
N ALA A 151 -4.95 -8.69 4.79
CA ALA A 151 -3.49 -8.65 4.76
C ALA A 151 -2.99 -7.88 3.52
N SER A 152 -3.52 -6.67 3.33
CA SER A 152 -3.35 -5.95 2.07
C SER A 152 -1.93 -5.47 1.87
N CYS A 153 -1.20 -5.11 2.92
CA CYS A 153 0.20 -4.68 2.77
C CYS A 153 1.09 -5.81 2.29
N GLU A 154 0.90 -7.02 2.83
CA GLU A 154 1.59 -8.22 2.37
C GLU A 154 1.23 -8.58 0.91
N ALA A 155 -0.01 -8.29 0.49
CA ALA A 155 -0.41 -8.45 -0.90
C ALA A 155 0.19 -7.36 -1.81
N TRP A 156 0.31 -6.12 -1.32
CA TRP A 156 0.85 -4.98 -2.05
C TRP A 156 2.37 -5.07 -2.24
N ASP A 157 3.08 -5.77 -1.35
CA ASP A 157 4.48 -6.17 -1.56
C ASP A 157 4.65 -7.05 -2.81
N ILE A 158 3.60 -7.76 -3.23
CA ILE A 158 3.59 -8.59 -4.45
C ILE A 158 3.11 -7.77 -5.65
N HIS A 159 1.95 -7.11 -5.54
CA HIS A 159 1.39 -6.30 -6.61
C HIS A 159 0.31 -5.33 -6.10
N THR A 160 0.37 -4.07 -6.54
CA THR A 160 -0.54 -2.98 -6.12
C THR A 160 -1.70 -2.74 -7.08
N GLY A 161 -1.66 -3.42 -8.23
CA GLY A 161 -2.50 -3.15 -9.40
C GLY A 161 -1.66 -2.59 -10.53
N THR A 162 -2.25 -2.56 -11.73
CA THR A 162 -1.64 -1.91 -12.89
C THR A 162 -2.69 -1.10 -13.63
N PRO A 163 -2.36 0.08 -14.16
CA PRO A 163 -3.30 0.90 -14.93
C PRO A 163 -3.78 0.21 -16.21
N ALA A 164 -3.11 -0.87 -16.65
CA ALA A 164 -3.56 -1.69 -17.77
C ALA A 164 -4.84 -2.50 -17.46
N VAL A 165 -5.15 -2.73 -16.19
CA VAL A 165 -6.38 -3.39 -15.74
C VAL A 165 -7.36 -2.32 -15.27
N THR A 166 -8.55 -2.30 -15.86
CA THR A 166 -9.62 -1.35 -15.50
C THR A 166 -10.77 -2.08 -14.81
N VAL A 167 -11.23 -1.51 -13.70
CA VAL A 167 -12.47 -1.91 -13.01
C VAL A 167 -13.62 -0.97 -13.41
N GLY A 168 -14.70 -1.51 -13.96
CA GLY A 168 -15.92 -0.78 -14.29
C GLY A 168 -16.87 -0.75 -13.10
N ILE A 169 -17.12 0.44 -12.54
CA ILE A 169 -18.00 0.64 -11.38
C ILE A 169 -19.39 1.02 -11.87
N CYS A 170 -20.35 0.09 -11.81
CA CYS A 170 -21.73 0.30 -12.24
C CYS A 170 -22.57 0.87 -11.10
N ASP A 171 -22.53 2.20 -10.92
CA ASP A 171 -23.05 2.84 -9.71
C ASP A 171 -23.64 4.24 -9.96
N THR A 172 -23.88 4.99 -8.91
CA THR A 172 -24.62 6.26 -8.84
C THR A 172 -23.87 7.47 -9.40
N GLY A 173 -22.77 7.23 -10.12
CA GLY A 173 -21.84 8.25 -10.59
C GLY A 173 -20.68 8.45 -9.63
N ILE A 174 -19.75 9.31 -10.02
CA ILE A 174 -18.51 9.59 -9.30
C ILE A 174 -18.36 11.09 -9.05
N GLN A 175 -17.76 11.45 -7.93
CA GLN A 175 -17.26 12.81 -7.73
C GLN A 175 -16.03 12.98 -8.63
N THR A 176 -16.23 13.52 -9.83
CA THR A 176 -15.21 13.57 -10.90
C THR A 176 -13.99 14.40 -10.54
N ASN A 177 -14.08 15.30 -9.55
CA ASN A 177 -12.98 16.12 -9.05
C ASN A 177 -12.43 15.63 -7.69
N HIS A 178 -12.73 14.40 -7.26
CA HIS A 178 -12.20 13.86 -6.02
C HIS A 178 -10.68 13.67 -6.13
N PRO A 179 -9.86 14.27 -5.24
CA PRO A 179 -8.40 14.30 -5.40
C PRO A 179 -7.79 12.90 -5.44
N ASP A 180 -8.37 11.96 -4.71
CA ASP A 180 -7.90 10.58 -4.54
C ASP A 180 -8.34 9.60 -5.65
N LEU A 181 -9.05 10.11 -6.67
CA LEU A 181 -9.62 9.31 -7.77
C LEU A 181 -9.27 9.89 -9.14
N GLN A 182 -8.30 10.80 -9.21
CA GLN A 182 -7.92 11.45 -10.47
C GLN A 182 -6.97 10.60 -11.31
N LEU A 183 -6.09 9.81 -10.69
CA LEU A 183 -5.14 9.00 -11.45
C LEU A 183 -5.83 7.78 -12.03
N HIS A 184 -5.42 7.40 -13.23
CA HIS A 184 -5.91 6.22 -13.96
C HIS A 184 -7.43 6.18 -14.18
N ARG A 185 -8.13 7.31 -14.01
CA ARG A 185 -9.54 7.43 -14.37
C ARG A 185 -9.70 7.28 -15.88
N LYS A 186 -10.58 6.37 -16.30
CA LYS A 186 -11.03 6.25 -17.69
C LYS A 186 -12.26 7.11 -17.94
N GLU A 187 -12.50 7.37 -19.21
CA GLU A 187 -13.76 7.95 -19.69
C GLU A 187 -14.95 7.15 -19.16
N GLY A 188 -15.88 7.79 -18.46
CA GLY A 188 -17.06 7.12 -17.94
C GLY A 188 -18.20 7.03 -18.95
N TYR A 189 -19.27 6.33 -18.55
CA TYR A 189 -20.46 6.14 -19.37
C TYR A 189 -21.71 6.42 -18.54
N ASN A 190 -22.62 7.24 -19.07
CA ASN A 190 -23.96 7.40 -18.49
C ASN A 190 -24.87 6.32 -19.08
N ALA A 191 -25.04 5.22 -18.35
CA ALA A 191 -25.85 4.08 -18.78
C ALA A 191 -27.35 4.36 -18.79
N VAL A 192 -27.82 5.37 -18.04
CA VAL A 192 -29.24 5.77 -18.05
C VAL A 192 -29.61 6.35 -19.40
N ASN A 193 -28.77 7.26 -19.92
CA ASN A 193 -29.00 7.94 -21.20
C ASN A 193 -28.29 7.27 -22.37
N ARG A 194 -27.41 6.29 -22.07
CA ARG A 194 -26.57 5.55 -23.02
C ARG A 194 -25.58 6.41 -23.80
N VAL A 195 -24.95 7.36 -23.12
CA VAL A 195 -24.01 8.33 -23.71
C VAL A 195 -22.67 8.28 -22.97
N TRP A 196 -21.58 8.22 -23.73
CA TRP A 196 -20.22 8.31 -23.20
C TRP A 196 -19.92 9.72 -22.68
N GLU A 197 -19.01 9.83 -21.71
CA GLU A 197 -18.67 11.11 -21.08
C GLU A 197 -18.18 12.15 -22.08
N ASN A 198 -17.31 11.77 -23.04
CA ASN A 198 -16.81 12.72 -24.05
C ASN A 198 -17.89 13.18 -25.03
N ASP A 199 -18.96 12.40 -25.17
CA ASP A 199 -20.15 12.74 -25.98
C ASP A 199 -21.21 13.53 -25.17
N GLY A 200 -20.87 13.99 -23.96
CA GLY A 200 -21.76 14.77 -23.09
C GLY A 200 -22.55 13.94 -22.08
N GLY A 201 -22.22 12.66 -21.91
CA GLY A 201 -22.80 11.80 -20.88
C GLY A 201 -22.37 12.23 -19.48
N ASN A 202 -23.29 12.79 -18.67
CA ASN A 202 -22.96 13.16 -17.29
C ASN A 202 -22.69 11.91 -16.44
N ILE A 203 -21.48 11.80 -15.87
CA ILE A 203 -21.07 10.73 -14.94
C ILE A 203 -20.98 11.18 -13.47
N GLY A 204 -21.31 12.43 -13.20
CA GLY A 204 -21.29 13.02 -11.87
C GLY A 204 -22.18 12.27 -10.89
N ALA A 205 -21.70 12.15 -9.65
CA ALA A 205 -22.41 11.52 -8.56
C ALA A 205 -23.77 12.19 -8.31
N VAL A 206 -24.85 11.41 -8.39
CA VAL A 206 -26.18 11.81 -7.88
C VAL A 206 -26.43 11.31 -6.46
N HIS A 207 -25.59 10.39 -6.00
CA HIS A 207 -25.58 9.82 -4.65
C HIS A 207 -24.11 9.44 -4.33
N PRO A 208 -23.65 9.50 -3.06
CA PRO A 208 -22.24 9.29 -2.73
C PRO A 208 -21.73 7.85 -2.89
N HIS A 209 -22.64 6.88 -3.04
CA HIS A 209 -22.32 5.44 -3.07
C HIS A 209 -21.31 5.08 -4.17
N GLY A 210 -21.44 5.63 -5.38
CA GLY A 210 -20.53 5.29 -6.48
C GLY A 210 -19.10 5.81 -6.25
N THR A 211 -18.96 7.00 -5.66
CA THR A 211 -17.64 7.50 -5.24
C THR A 211 -17.03 6.61 -4.16
N GLN A 212 -17.81 6.19 -3.16
CA GLN A 212 -17.32 5.31 -2.08
C GLN A 212 -16.91 3.94 -2.62
N THR A 213 -17.74 3.32 -3.46
CA THR A 213 -17.45 2.02 -4.09
C THR A 213 -16.20 2.11 -4.98
N THR A 214 -16.02 3.21 -5.72
CA THR A 214 -14.79 3.44 -6.50
C THR A 214 -13.57 3.57 -5.59
N GLY A 215 -13.70 4.28 -4.47
CA GLY A 215 -12.62 4.43 -3.48
C GLY A 215 -12.17 3.11 -2.87
N CYS A 216 -13.10 2.25 -2.44
CA CYS A 216 -12.75 0.92 -1.92
C CYS A 216 -11.98 0.06 -2.94
N ALA A 217 -12.37 0.14 -4.22
CA ALA A 217 -11.75 -0.66 -5.27
C ALA A 217 -10.39 -0.11 -5.71
N ALA A 218 -10.31 1.21 -5.94
CA ALA A 218 -9.24 1.83 -6.72
C ALA A 218 -8.95 3.29 -6.34
N ALA A 219 -9.18 3.71 -5.07
CA ALA A 219 -8.55 4.94 -4.59
C ALA A 219 -7.04 4.84 -4.76
N ASN A 220 -6.44 5.93 -5.24
CA ASN A 220 -5.01 5.98 -5.48
C ASN A 220 -4.28 5.99 -4.13
N GLY A 221 -3.42 5.00 -3.90
CA GLY A 221 -2.64 4.89 -2.68
C GLY A 221 -1.23 5.45 -2.85
N ASP A 222 -0.51 5.55 -1.74
CA ASP A 222 0.89 6.05 -1.66
C ASP A 222 1.04 7.43 -2.31
N ASN A 223 0.01 8.26 -2.12
CA ASN A 223 -0.08 9.60 -2.67
C ASN A 223 -0.26 10.66 -1.58
N ASN A 224 -0.04 10.29 -0.30
CA ASN A 224 -0.28 11.10 0.89
C ASN A 224 -1.70 11.69 1.01
N THR A 225 -2.71 11.08 0.38
CA THR A 225 -4.08 11.60 0.30
C THR A 225 -5.06 10.53 0.73
N GLY A 226 -6.07 10.91 1.52
CA GLY A 226 -7.25 10.07 1.69
C GLY A 226 -6.95 8.63 2.14
N VAL A 227 -7.35 7.67 1.30
CA VAL A 227 -7.45 6.22 1.58
C VAL A 227 -6.80 5.42 0.46
N ALA A 228 -6.40 4.18 0.72
CA ALA A 228 -5.92 3.27 -0.33
C ALA A 228 -7.04 2.36 -0.83
N GLY A 229 -7.21 2.21 -2.14
CA GLY A 229 -8.05 1.16 -2.72
C GLY A 229 -7.35 -0.21 -2.62
N VAL A 230 -8.11 -1.30 -2.67
CA VAL A 230 -7.51 -2.66 -2.72
C VAL A 230 -6.57 -2.81 -3.91
N GLY A 231 -6.98 -2.30 -5.08
CA GLY A 231 -6.13 -2.18 -6.27
C GLY A 231 -5.77 -0.73 -6.52
N TRP A 232 -5.00 -0.14 -5.62
CA TRP A 232 -4.70 1.30 -5.59
C TRP A 232 -3.94 1.83 -6.81
N ASN A 233 -3.35 0.94 -7.63
CA ASN A 233 -2.74 1.29 -8.91
C ASN A 233 -3.54 0.79 -10.14
N LEU A 234 -4.81 0.41 -9.96
CA LEU A 234 -5.70 0.06 -11.08
C LEU A 234 -6.26 1.30 -11.79
N SER A 235 -6.68 1.12 -13.04
CA SER A 235 -7.60 2.06 -13.67
C SER A 235 -9.04 1.83 -13.17
N HIS A 236 -9.84 2.88 -13.15
CA HIS A 236 -11.28 2.78 -12.86
C HIS A 236 -12.12 3.49 -13.91
N ARG A 237 -13.31 2.97 -14.16
CA ARG A 237 -14.29 3.55 -15.08
C ARG A 237 -15.64 3.66 -14.39
N MET A 238 -16.19 4.86 -14.31
CA MET A 238 -17.54 5.05 -13.78
C MET A 238 -18.59 4.75 -14.85
N MET A 239 -19.44 3.78 -14.59
CA MET A 239 -20.61 3.44 -15.39
C MET A 239 -21.85 3.91 -14.63
N ARG A 240 -22.27 5.15 -14.83
CA ARG A 240 -23.35 5.76 -14.05
C ARG A 240 -24.72 5.17 -14.43
N VAL A 241 -25.37 4.50 -13.48
CA VAL A 241 -26.63 3.77 -13.68
C VAL A 241 -27.87 4.43 -13.08
N SER A 242 -27.73 5.52 -12.31
CA SER A 242 -28.85 6.17 -11.63
C SER A 242 -28.95 7.65 -11.94
N ASN A 243 -30.18 8.15 -12.09
CA ASN A 243 -30.53 9.58 -12.03
C ASN A 243 -31.21 9.95 -10.71
N SER A 244 -31.46 8.98 -9.83
CA SER A 244 -32.18 9.17 -8.58
C SER A 244 -31.22 9.64 -7.50
N SER A 245 -31.58 10.68 -6.74
CA SER A 245 -30.84 11.06 -5.54
C SER A 245 -30.86 9.99 -4.46
N GLY A 246 -31.82 9.06 -4.50
CA GLY A 246 -31.85 7.85 -3.67
C GLY A 246 -31.00 6.69 -4.22
N GLY A 247 -30.30 6.90 -5.34
CA GLY A 247 -29.36 5.92 -5.92
C GLY A 247 -29.99 4.72 -6.63
N SER A 248 -31.31 4.63 -6.70
CA SER A 248 -32.01 3.50 -7.34
C SER A 248 -31.71 3.38 -8.84
N SER A 249 -31.67 2.15 -9.33
CA SER A 249 -31.43 1.83 -10.74
C SER A 249 -32.30 0.67 -11.19
N SER A 250 -32.53 0.56 -12.49
CA SER A 250 -33.25 -0.58 -13.08
C SER A 250 -32.28 -1.72 -13.38
N LEU A 251 -32.76 -2.95 -13.28
CA LEU A 251 -31.94 -4.12 -13.56
C LEU A 251 -31.37 -4.13 -14.99
N SER A 252 -32.14 -3.67 -15.97
CA SER A 252 -31.69 -3.58 -17.36
C SER A 252 -30.61 -2.51 -17.56
N THR A 253 -30.64 -1.40 -16.80
CA THR A 253 -29.57 -0.40 -16.82
C THR A 253 -28.29 -0.96 -16.21
N LEU A 254 -28.40 -1.69 -15.09
CA LEU A 254 -27.26 -2.31 -14.41
C LEU A 254 -26.56 -3.36 -15.29
N THR A 255 -27.31 -4.28 -15.89
CA THR A 255 -26.73 -5.31 -16.76
C THR A 255 -26.18 -4.72 -18.06
N HIS A 256 -26.83 -3.71 -18.64
CA HIS A 256 -26.32 -2.97 -19.79
C HIS A 256 -24.99 -2.28 -19.48
N ALA A 257 -24.91 -1.59 -18.34
CA ALA A 257 -23.69 -0.93 -17.89
C ALA A 257 -22.53 -1.91 -17.72
N ALA A 258 -22.78 -3.03 -17.04
CA ALA A 258 -21.77 -4.06 -16.81
C ALA A 258 -21.25 -4.69 -18.12
N LEU A 259 -22.13 -4.99 -19.07
CA LEU A 259 -21.70 -5.52 -20.36
C LEU A 259 -20.93 -4.46 -21.17
N THR A 260 -21.39 -3.21 -21.15
CA THR A 260 -20.76 -2.10 -21.87
C THR A 260 -19.35 -1.82 -21.34
N SER A 261 -19.11 -1.95 -20.03
CA SER A 261 -17.78 -1.72 -19.45
C SER A 261 -16.77 -2.74 -19.96
N ILE A 262 -17.16 -4.02 -20.02
CA ILE A 262 -16.30 -5.10 -20.54
C ILE A 262 -16.07 -4.94 -22.06
N GLN A 263 -17.10 -4.54 -22.82
CA GLN A 263 -16.95 -4.22 -24.24
C GLN A 263 -16.01 -3.03 -24.48
N ALA A 264 -15.92 -2.09 -23.54
CA ALA A 264 -14.98 -0.98 -23.57
C ALA A 264 -13.55 -1.37 -23.12
N GLY A 265 -13.31 -2.65 -22.80
CA GLY A 265 -12.01 -3.21 -22.46
C GLY A 265 -11.73 -3.37 -20.97
N ASP A 266 -12.68 -3.02 -20.10
CA ASP A 266 -12.55 -3.23 -18.66
C ASP A 266 -12.50 -4.73 -18.35
N LYS A 267 -11.76 -5.13 -17.31
CA LYS A 267 -11.58 -6.55 -16.96
C LYS A 267 -12.57 -7.06 -15.94
N VAL A 268 -13.16 -6.14 -15.19
CA VAL A 268 -14.12 -6.46 -14.13
C VAL A 268 -15.26 -5.44 -14.21
N ALA A 269 -16.48 -5.92 -14.10
CA ALA A 269 -17.66 -5.10 -13.85
C ALA A 269 -18.12 -5.34 -12.41
N ASN A 270 -18.12 -4.28 -11.59
CA ASN A 270 -18.61 -4.33 -10.21
C ASN A 270 -20.00 -3.69 -10.12
N VAL A 271 -20.95 -4.45 -9.55
CA VAL A 271 -22.33 -4.02 -9.35
C VAL A 271 -22.73 -4.17 -7.88
N SER A 272 -22.71 -3.05 -7.15
CA SER A 272 -23.03 -3.00 -5.72
C SER A 272 -24.52 -2.75 -5.47
N TYR A 273 -25.39 -3.58 -6.07
CA TYR A 273 -26.85 -3.49 -5.97
C TYR A 273 -27.47 -4.82 -5.53
N SER A 274 -28.68 -4.79 -4.99
CA SER A 274 -29.48 -6.01 -4.74
C SER A 274 -29.90 -6.71 -6.04
N GLY A 275 -30.53 -7.88 -5.93
CA GLY A 275 -31.19 -8.57 -7.04
C GLY A 275 -30.37 -9.66 -7.74
N VAL A 276 -29.27 -10.11 -7.13
CA VAL A 276 -28.32 -11.12 -7.65
C VAL A 276 -28.94 -12.48 -8.01
N ASN A 277 -30.20 -12.73 -7.61
CA ASN A 277 -30.96 -13.93 -7.96
C ASN A 277 -31.61 -13.86 -9.36
N SER A 278 -31.56 -12.73 -10.05
CA SER A 278 -32.21 -12.57 -11.36
C SER A 278 -31.51 -13.37 -12.47
N GLY A 279 -32.31 -14.01 -13.34
CA GLY A 279 -31.81 -14.70 -14.54
C GLY A 279 -31.14 -13.78 -15.56
N SER A 280 -31.49 -12.50 -15.57
CA SER A 280 -30.83 -11.51 -16.45
C SER A 280 -29.38 -11.25 -16.06
N ILE A 281 -29.05 -11.36 -14.77
CA ILE A 281 -27.68 -11.21 -14.28
C ILE A 281 -26.83 -12.39 -14.75
N ARG A 282 -27.35 -13.62 -14.62
CA ARG A 282 -26.65 -14.84 -15.04
C ARG A 282 -26.31 -14.84 -16.53
N SER A 283 -27.30 -14.55 -17.37
CA SER A 283 -27.05 -14.44 -18.82
C SER A 283 -26.06 -13.33 -19.17
N THR A 284 -26.09 -12.21 -18.46
CA THR A 284 -25.09 -11.14 -18.60
C THR A 284 -23.70 -11.59 -18.14
N ALA A 285 -23.61 -12.34 -17.05
CA ALA A 285 -22.37 -12.87 -16.50
C ALA A 285 -21.68 -13.84 -17.46
N THR A 286 -22.43 -14.79 -18.02
CA THR A 286 -21.91 -15.70 -19.05
C THR A 286 -21.38 -14.92 -20.25
N GLN A 287 -22.09 -13.87 -20.69
CA GLN A 287 -21.59 -13.04 -21.78
C GLN A 287 -20.32 -12.26 -21.41
N ILE A 288 -20.25 -11.70 -20.20
CA ILE A 288 -19.06 -11.02 -19.68
C ILE A 288 -17.86 -11.98 -19.63
N LYS A 289 -18.06 -13.22 -19.15
CA LYS A 289 -17.03 -14.26 -19.13
C LYS A 289 -16.57 -14.64 -20.53
N ASN A 290 -17.49 -14.77 -21.49
CA ASN A 290 -17.16 -15.04 -22.89
C ASN A 290 -16.32 -13.93 -23.53
N LEU A 291 -16.44 -12.69 -23.03
CA LEU A 291 -15.61 -11.55 -23.43
C LEU A 291 -14.28 -11.47 -22.64
N GLY A 292 -14.03 -12.42 -21.73
CA GLY A 292 -12.83 -12.45 -20.90
C GLY A 292 -12.85 -11.50 -19.70
N GLY A 293 -14.04 -11.07 -19.26
CA GLY A 293 -14.25 -10.24 -18.08
C GLY A 293 -14.83 -11.02 -16.90
N LEU A 294 -14.88 -10.36 -15.74
CA LEU A 294 -15.52 -10.87 -14.52
C LEU A 294 -16.70 -9.98 -14.13
N LEU A 295 -17.82 -10.59 -13.72
CA LEU A 295 -18.95 -9.89 -13.11
C LEU A 295 -18.96 -10.13 -11.60
N VAL A 296 -18.86 -9.06 -10.83
CA VAL A 296 -18.94 -9.06 -9.37
C VAL A 296 -20.25 -8.39 -8.95
N TRP A 297 -21.04 -9.05 -8.11
CA TRP A 297 -22.35 -8.56 -7.68
C TRP A 297 -22.56 -8.77 -6.18
N ALA A 298 -23.13 -7.77 -5.50
CA ALA A 298 -23.43 -7.87 -4.06
C ALA A 298 -24.51 -8.91 -3.74
N ALA A 299 -24.35 -9.66 -2.66
CA ALA A 299 -25.35 -10.64 -2.20
C ALA A 299 -26.67 -9.98 -1.76
N GLY A 300 -26.61 -8.70 -1.38
CA GLY A 300 -27.72 -7.95 -0.78
C GLY A 300 -27.61 -7.86 0.74
N ASN A 301 -28.45 -7.01 1.34
CA ASN A 301 -28.39 -6.67 2.78
C ASN A 301 -29.60 -7.20 3.57
N GLY A 302 -30.33 -8.17 3.02
CA GLY A 302 -31.62 -8.64 3.55
C GLY A 302 -31.54 -9.75 4.60
N SER A 303 -30.34 -10.21 4.99
CA SER A 303 -30.14 -11.42 5.84
C SER A 303 -30.81 -12.68 5.28
N GLU A 304 -31.01 -12.73 3.97
CA GLU A 304 -31.73 -13.82 3.31
C GLU A 304 -30.83 -15.04 3.14
N ASN A 305 -31.32 -16.21 3.54
CA ASN A 305 -30.69 -17.48 3.19
C ASN A 305 -31.28 -17.99 1.88
N TRP A 306 -30.55 -17.78 0.80
CA TRP A 306 -30.97 -18.19 -0.51
C TRP A 306 -30.56 -19.63 -0.80
N ASN A 307 -31.55 -20.51 -0.97
CA ASN A 307 -31.32 -21.90 -1.33
C ASN A 307 -31.15 -22.03 -2.85
N TRP A 308 -30.02 -21.53 -3.37
CA TRP A 308 -29.74 -21.42 -4.81
C TRP A 308 -29.23 -22.70 -5.46
N GLY A 309 -28.96 -23.76 -4.70
CA GLY A 309 -28.25 -24.94 -5.21
C GLY A 309 -26.80 -24.62 -5.57
N ASP A 310 -26.22 -25.38 -6.50
CA ASP A 310 -24.86 -25.13 -6.99
C ASP A 310 -24.84 -23.88 -7.89
N ARG A 311 -24.04 -22.90 -7.49
CA ARG A 311 -23.87 -21.59 -8.14
C ARG A 311 -22.50 -21.45 -8.81
N ASP A 312 -21.65 -22.48 -8.75
CA ASP A 312 -20.30 -22.43 -9.35
C ASP A 312 -20.35 -22.26 -10.88
N ALA A 313 -21.49 -22.62 -11.50
CA ALA A 313 -21.75 -22.47 -12.93
C ALA A 313 -22.40 -21.12 -13.32
N ASP A 314 -22.77 -20.25 -12.38
CA ASP A 314 -23.55 -19.04 -12.67
C ASP A 314 -22.71 -17.90 -13.28
N ASP A 315 -21.39 -18.08 -13.46
CA ASP A 315 -20.43 -17.11 -14.01
C ASP A 315 -20.39 -15.74 -13.29
N VAL A 316 -21.08 -15.60 -12.15
CA VAL A 316 -21.14 -14.42 -11.28
C VAL A 316 -20.35 -14.66 -10.02
N ILE A 317 -19.50 -13.71 -9.63
CA ILE A 317 -18.90 -13.67 -8.30
C ILE A 317 -19.86 -12.93 -7.36
N VAL A 318 -20.47 -13.67 -6.44
CA VAL A 318 -21.42 -13.12 -5.46
C VAL A 318 -20.69 -12.78 -4.16
N VAL A 319 -20.81 -11.53 -3.70
CA VAL A 319 -20.03 -11.01 -2.57
C VAL A 319 -20.93 -10.73 -1.37
N GLY A 320 -20.70 -11.45 -0.26
CA GLY A 320 -21.25 -11.13 1.06
C GLY A 320 -20.35 -10.17 1.85
N ALA A 321 -20.83 -9.69 3.00
CA ALA A 321 -20.10 -8.76 3.85
C ALA A 321 -19.78 -9.37 5.23
N THR A 322 -18.58 -9.07 5.73
CA THR A 322 -18.17 -9.35 7.11
C THR A 322 -17.97 -8.06 7.90
N THR A 323 -18.10 -8.15 9.21
CA THR A 323 -17.82 -7.05 10.13
C THR A 323 -16.33 -6.99 10.48
N VAL A 324 -15.93 -5.94 11.19
CA VAL A 324 -14.58 -5.83 11.77
C VAL A 324 -14.21 -7.00 12.67
N ASN A 325 -15.18 -7.78 13.17
CA ASN A 325 -14.95 -8.96 14.01
C ASN A 325 -14.96 -10.28 13.22
N ASP A 326 -14.91 -10.23 11.89
CA ASP A 326 -14.95 -11.39 11.00
C ASP A 326 -16.22 -12.25 11.13
N THR A 327 -17.31 -11.61 11.53
CA THR A 327 -18.64 -12.22 11.54
C THR A 327 -19.45 -11.75 10.33
N ARG A 328 -20.37 -12.58 9.83
CA ARG A 328 -21.28 -12.21 8.74
C ARG A 328 -22.12 -10.99 9.14
N SER A 329 -22.22 -9.99 8.27
CA SER A 329 -22.92 -8.72 8.57
C SER A 329 -24.45 -8.84 8.56
N SER A 330 -25.00 -9.68 7.70
CA SER A 330 -26.44 -9.91 7.54
C SER A 330 -26.69 -11.33 7.07
#